data_AF-A0A356X7X5-F1
#
_entry.id   AF-A0A356X7X5-F1
#
_cell.length_a   1.000
_cell.length_b   1.000
_cell.length_c   1.000
_cell.angle_alpha   90.00
_cell.angle_beta   90.00
_cell.angle_gamma   90.00
#
_symmetry.space_group_name_H-M   'P 1'
#
loop_
_entity.id
_entity.type
_entity.pdbx_description
1 polymer ?
#
loop_
_entity_poly.entity_id
_entity_poly.type
_entity_poly.pdbx_seq_one_letter_code
_entity_poly.pdbx_strand_id
1 'polypeptide(L)'
;MAKKKVHLVLGSGGARGIAHIAVIEELEKAGYEIVEVIGCSMGAVVGGIYAAGHLPEYKEWILGLNRKGVFDLLDFTFAKQGFVKGEKLFAKHIEVTGNENIEDFDIPFTAVATDMRHHKEVHFKKGDLYKALRASVSIPGFFVPVVEDGKVLVDGGVLNP
;
A
#
# COMPACT_ATOMS: atom_id res chain seq x y z
N MET A 1 -6.68 -0.37 -32.59
CA MET A 1 -6.44 -1.75 -32.10
C MET A 1 -6.96 -1.82 -30.68
N ALA A 2 -7.56 -2.95 -30.26
CA ALA A 2 -7.99 -3.10 -28.87
C ALA A 2 -6.77 -3.12 -27.93
N LYS A 3 -6.85 -2.44 -26.78
CA LYS A 3 -5.79 -2.48 -25.75
C LYS A 3 -5.66 -3.90 -25.22
N LYS A 4 -4.42 -4.31 -24.89
CA LYS A 4 -4.18 -5.61 -24.25
C LYS A 4 -4.47 -5.49 -22.76
N LYS A 5 -5.35 -6.34 -22.25
CA LYS A 5 -5.76 -6.36 -20.83
C LYS A 5 -4.78 -7.15 -19.99
N VAL A 6 -4.42 -6.64 -18.81
CA VAL A 6 -3.50 -7.29 -17.87
C VAL A 6 -4.00 -7.16 -16.43
N HIS A 7 -3.76 -8.20 -15.64
CA HIS A 7 -3.89 -8.17 -14.18
C HIS A 7 -2.52 -7.82 -13.61
N LEU A 8 -2.44 -6.76 -12.81
CA LEU A 8 -1.18 -6.27 -12.27
C LEU A 8 -0.98 -6.78 -10.85
N VAL A 9 0.12 -7.49 -10.61
CA VAL A 9 0.51 -7.98 -9.28
C VAL A 9 1.78 -7.26 -8.84
N LEU A 10 1.70 -6.54 -7.72
CA LEU A 10 2.77 -5.71 -7.18
C LEU A 10 3.26 -6.28 -5.84
N GLY A 11 4.48 -6.81 -5.84
CA GLY A 11 5.09 -7.38 -4.65
C GLY A 11 5.53 -6.33 -3.62
N SER A 12 6.02 -6.84 -2.50
CA SER A 12 6.60 -6.11 -1.38
C SER A 12 7.92 -5.45 -1.77
N GLY A 13 8.48 -4.61 -0.88
CA GLY A 13 9.80 -4.03 -1.16
C GLY A 13 10.23 -2.84 -0.32
N GLY A 14 9.41 -2.40 0.65
CA GLY A 14 9.68 -1.17 1.41
C GLY A 14 9.99 0.01 0.48
N ALA A 15 11.06 0.75 0.75
CA ALA A 15 11.47 1.89 -0.08
C ALA A 15 11.70 1.55 -1.57
N ARG A 16 12.08 0.30 -1.91
CA ARG A 16 12.28 -0.12 -3.31
C ARG A 16 10.96 -0.21 -4.09
N GLY A 17 9.83 -0.36 -3.41
CA GLY A 17 8.53 -0.46 -4.05
C GLY A 17 8.06 0.82 -4.74
N ILE A 18 8.75 1.96 -4.55
CA ILE A 18 8.53 3.18 -5.35
C ILE A 18 8.75 2.90 -6.84
N ALA A 19 9.57 1.91 -7.20
CA ALA A 19 9.76 1.48 -8.58
C ALA A 19 8.46 1.03 -9.26
N HIS A 20 7.45 0.59 -8.51
CA HIS A 20 6.15 0.19 -9.04
C HIS A 20 5.44 1.34 -9.77
N ILE A 21 5.68 2.60 -9.39
CA ILE A 21 5.14 3.77 -10.09
C ILE A 21 5.58 3.76 -11.56
N ALA A 22 6.88 3.59 -11.79
CA ALA A 22 7.44 3.56 -13.14
C ALA A 22 6.97 2.34 -13.94
N VAL A 23 6.76 1.19 -13.28
CA VAL A 23 6.21 -0.01 -13.93
C VAL A 23 4.79 0.26 -14.46
N ILE A 24 3.93 0.87 -13.64
CA ILE A 24 2.56 1.23 -14.04
C ILE A 24 2.57 2.20 -15.21
N GLU A 25 3.35 3.29 -15.11
CA GLU A 25 3.44 4.31 -16.16
C GLU A 25 3.91 3.72 -17.50
N GLU A 26 4.91 2.85 -17.50
CA GLU A 26 5.41 2.22 -18.72
C GLU A 26 4.44 1.18 -19.30
N LEU A 27 3.65 0.49 -18.47
CA LEU A 27 2.58 -0.39 -18.94
C LEU A 27 1.49 0.40 -19.68
N GLU A 28 1.00 1.49 -19.09
CA GLU A 28 -0.03 2.33 -19.72
C GLU A 28 0.48 2.97 -21.01
N LYS A 29 1.72 3.47 -21.01
CA LYS A 29 2.38 4.05 -22.19
C LYS A 29 2.59 3.03 -23.31
N ALA A 30 2.87 1.77 -22.97
CA ALA A 30 2.96 0.68 -23.92
C ALA A 30 1.59 0.22 -24.46
N GLY A 31 0.48 0.83 -24.00
CA GLY A 31 -0.87 0.57 -24.48
C GLY A 31 -1.56 -0.60 -23.80
N TYR A 32 -1.08 -1.04 -22.62
CA TYR A 32 -1.79 -2.01 -21.79
C TYR A 32 -2.95 -1.34 -21.04
N GLU A 33 -4.01 -2.11 -20.79
CA GLU A 33 -5.13 -1.75 -19.93
C GLU A 33 -5.03 -2.60 -18.66
N ILE A 34 -4.73 -1.97 -17.53
CA ILE A 34 -4.70 -2.65 -16.24
C ILE A 34 -6.15 -2.80 -15.77
N VAL A 35 -6.60 -4.04 -15.61
CA VAL A 35 -8.01 -4.36 -15.31
C VAL A 35 -8.23 -4.84 -13.88
N GLU A 36 -7.15 -5.08 -13.14
CA GLU A 36 -7.15 -5.44 -11.73
C GLU A 36 -5.75 -5.19 -11.16
N VAL A 37 -5.69 -4.77 -9.90
CA VAL A 37 -4.43 -4.57 -9.16
C VAL A 37 -4.46 -5.37 -7.86
N ILE A 38 -3.45 -6.20 -7.64
CA ILE A 38 -3.22 -6.91 -6.38
C ILE A 38 -1.87 -6.47 -5.86
N GLY A 39 -1.82 -6.02 -4.60
CA GLY A 39 -0.61 -5.47 -4.02
C GLY A 39 -0.32 -6.00 -2.63
N CYS A 40 0.97 -6.10 -2.32
CA CYS A 40 1.48 -6.43 -0.99
C CYS A 40 2.47 -5.37 -0.50
N SER A 41 2.35 -4.91 0.76
CA SER A 41 3.24 -3.90 1.35
C SER A 41 3.29 -2.63 0.50
N MET A 42 4.47 -2.18 0.10
CA MET A 42 4.60 -1.03 -0.81
C MET A 42 3.92 -1.24 -2.17
N GLY A 43 3.79 -2.47 -2.64
CA GLY A 43 2.96 -2.80 -3.80
C GLY A 43 1.47 -2.54 -3.57
N ALA A 44 0.97 -2.79 -2.36
CA ALA A 44 -0.39 -2.39 -1.98
C ALA A 44 -0.55 -0.88 -1.94
N VAL A 45 0.44 -0.16 -1.40
CA VAL A 45 0.40 1.31 -1.33
C VAL A 45 0.35 1.93 -2.70
N VAL A 46 1.33 1.62 -3.56
CA VAL A 46 1.40 2.19 -4.92
C VAL A 46 0.20 1.72 -5.75
N GLY A 47 -0.14 0.43 -5.68
CA GLY A 47 -1.23 -0.15 -6.44
C GLY A 47 -2.61 0.38 -6.04
N GLY A 48 -2.85 0.56 -4.74
CA GLY A 48 -4.11 1.08 -4.21
C GLY A 48 -4.31 2.55 -4.55
N ILE A 49 -3.26 3.35 -4.43
CA ILE A 49 -3.26 4.77 -4.83
C ILE A 49 -3.49 4.91 -6.34
N TYR A 50 -2.87 4.05 -7.15
CA TYR A 50 -3.13 4.02 -8.58
C TYR A 50 -4.57 3.64 -8.91
N ALA A 51 -5.09 2.57 -8.29
CA ALA A 51 -6.48 2.15 -8.50
C ALA A 51 -7.49 3.21 -8.04
N ALA A 52 -7.15 4.02 -7.04
CA ALA A 52 -7.92 5.18 -6.59
C ALA A 52 -7.78 6.42 -7.50
N GLY A 53 -6.94 6.37 -8.54
CA GLY A 53 -6.77 7.47 -9.51
C GLY A 53 -5.79 8.56 -9.10
N HIS A 54 -5.02 8.38 -8.02
CA HIS A 54 -4.17 9.43 -7.42
C HIS A 54 -2.65 9.19 -7.59
N LEU A 55 -2.25 8.37 -8.57
CA LEU A 55 -0.84 8.06 -8.81
C LEU A 55 0.02 9.32 -9.13
N PRO A 56 -0.45 10.31 -9.93
CA PRO A 56 0.33 11.51 -10.21
C PRO A 56 0.65 12.35 -8.96
N GLU A 57 -0.35 12.60 -8.12
CA GLU A 57 -0.24 13.37 -6.87
C GLU A 57 0.72 12.68 -5.90
N TYR A 58 0.61 11.36 -5.80
CA TYR A 58 1.48 10.56 -4.96
C TYR A 58 2.94 10.57 -5.44
N LYS A 59 3.15 10.47 -6.75
CA LYS A 59 4.47 10.56 -7.37
C LYS A 59 5.11 11.92 -7.11
N GLU A 60 4.37 13.01 -7.30
CA GLU A 60 4.86 14.36 -7.01
C GLU A 60 5.26 14.51 -5.54
N TRP A 61 4.41 14.04 -4.62
CA TRP A 61 4.70 14.06 -3.19
C TRP A 61 5.97 13.29 -2.84
N ILE A 62 6.11 12.04 -3.30
CA ILE A 62 7.30 11.22 -3.02
C ILE A 62 8.58 11.86 -3.56
N LEU A 63 8.56 12.39 -4.80
CA LEU A 63 9.73 13.01 -5.42
C LEU A 63 10.13 14.32 -4.71
N GLY A 64 9.19 14.99 -4.06
CA GLY A 64 9.43 16.18 -3.24
C GLY A 64 9.99 15.89 -1.84
N LEU A 65 10.02 14.63 -1.39
CA LEU A 65 10.48 14.29 -0.04
C LEU A 65 12.00 14.45 0.09
N ASN A 66 12.42 15.29 1.03
CA ASN A 66 13.80 15.38 1.48
C ASN A 66 14.02 14.58 2.78
N ARG A 67 15.27 14.48 3.25
CA ARG A 67 15.60 13.73 4.48
C ARG A 67 14.78 14.17 5.68
N LYS A 68 14.58 15.49 5.87
CA LYS A 68 13.78 16.04 6.97
C LYS A 68 12.32 15.62 6.83
N GLY A 69 11.75 15.73 5.63
CA GLY A 69 10.39 15.29 5.34
C GLY A 69 10.19 13.80 5.66
N VAL A 70 11.14 12.94 5.29
CA VAL A 70 11.09 11.52 5.68
C VAL A 70 11.14 11.34 7.20
N PHE A 71 12.00 12.06 7.91
CA PHE A 71 12.06 12.02 9.37
C PHE A 71 10.75 12.50 10.03
N ASP A 72 10.12 13.54 9.49
CA ASP A 72 8.88 14.10 10.04
C ASP A 72 7.70 13.11 9.94
N LEU A 73 7.73 12.23 8.93
CA LEU A 73 6.76 11.16 8.73
C LEU A 73 6.95 9.94 9.66
N LEU A 74 8.12 9.81 10.30
CA LEU A 74 8.40 8.74 11.25
C LEU A 74 7.93 9.13 12.65
N ASP A 75 6.94 8.41 13.16
CA ASP A 75 6.38 8.55 14.50
C ASP A 75 6.85 7.40 15.41
N PHE A 76 8.02 7.61 16.00
CA PHE A 76 8.68 6.61 16.83
C PHE A 76 7.89 6.28 18.11
N THR A 77 7.94 5.01 18.54
CA THR A 77 7.32 4.51 19.77
C THR A 77 8.24 3.55 20.53
N PHE A 78 8.08 3.50 21.85
CA PHE A 78 8.81 2.59 22.75
C PHE A 78 8.08 1.24 22.97
N ALA A 79 7.11 0.89 22.12
CA ALA A 79 6.38 -0.36 22.23
C ALA A 79 7.28 -1.57 21.92
N LYS A 80 7.08 -2.70 22.62
CA LYS A 80 7.86 -3.94 22.38
C LYS A 80 7.62 -4.60 21.01
N GLN A 81 6.63 -4.14 20.25
CA GLN A 81 6.17 -4.79 19.01
C GLN A 81 6.49 -4.00 17.72
N GLY A 82 7.20 -2.87 17.82
CA GLY A 82 7.62 -2.06 16.66
C GLY A 82 8.18 -0.70 17.09
N PHE A 83 8.99 -0.08 16.25
CA PHE A 83 9.62 1.22 16.54
C PHE A 83 8.85 2.40 15.98
N VAL A 84 7.93 2.20 15.03
CA VAL A 84 7.19 3.26 14.32
C VAL A 84 5.70 2.94 14.29
N LYS A 85 4.83 3.92 14.58
CA LYS A 85 3.37 3.69 14.54
C LYS A 85 2.79 3.78 13.12
N GLY A 86 3.40 4.56 12.24
CA GLY A 86 2.95 4.81 10.87
C GLY A 86 1.79 5.81 10.74
N GLU A 87 1.23 6.34 11.83
CA GLU A 87 0.05 7.22 11.81
C GLU A 87 0.32 8.48 10.97
N LYS A 88 1.48 9.12 11.17
CA LYS A 88 1.86 10.30 10.40
C LYS A 88 2.03 10.03 8.90
N LEU A 89 2.59 8.88 8.56
CA LEU A 89 2.78 8.48 7.17
C LEU A 89 1.43 8.32 6.48
N PHE A 90 0.50 7.56 7.06
CA PHE A 90 -0.82 7.33 6.48
C PHE A 90 -1.72 8.56 6.51
N ALA A 91 -1.62 9.40 7.55
CA ALA A 91 -2.28 10.70 7.57
C ALA A 91 -1.82 11.58 6.39
N LYS A 92 -0.53 11.56 6.05
CA LYS A 92 -0.02 12.28 4.89
C LYS A 92 -0.52 11.69 3.58
N HIS A 93 -0.68 10.37 3.48
CA HIS A 93 -1.30 9.77 2.29
C HIS A 93 -2.74 10.29 2.14
N ILE A 94 -3.56 10.26 3.20
CA ILE A 94 -4.93 10.79 3.18
C ILE A 94 -4.97 12.27 2.77
N GLU A 95 -4.02 13.09 3.25
CA GLU A 95 -3.95 14.50 2.87
C GLU A 95 -3.67 14.69 1.36
N VAL A 96 -2.88 13.80 0.77
CA VAL A 96 -2.49 13.85 -0.65
C VAL A 96 -3.57 13.26 -1.55
N THR A 97 -4.20 12.15 -1.14
CA THR A 97 -5.05 11.32 -2.00
C THR A 97 -6.51 11.22 -1.52
N GLY A 98 -6.93 12.00 -0.52
CA GLY A 98 -8.31 12.01 -0.02
C GLY A 98 -8.66 10.80 0.85
N ASN A 99 -9.93 10.68 1.25
CA ASN A 99 -10.41 9.48 1.91
C ASN A 99 -11.16 8.59 0.90
N GLU A 100 -10.81 7.31 0.84
CA GLU A 100 -11.14 6.42 -0.27
C GLU A 100 -11.60 5.06 0.25
N ASN A 101 -12.67 4.52 -0.34
CA ASN A 101 -13.12 3.14 -0.11
C ASN A 101 -12.80 2.28 -1.33
N ILE A 102 -12.28 1.08 -1.10
CA ILE A 102 -11.77 0.20 -2.17
C ILE A 102 -12.86 -0.20 -3.18
N GLU A 103 -14.10 -0.36 -2.73
CA GLU A 103 -15.22 -0.75 -3.58
C GLU A 103 -15.66 0.32 -4.58
N ASP A 104 -15.23 1.57 -4.40
CA ASP A 104 -15.62 2.70 -5.26
C ASP A 104 -14.64 2.91 -6.44
N PHE A 105 -13.57 2.11 -6.52
CA PHE A 105 -12.54 2.25 -7.56
C PHE A 105 -13.01 1.75 -8.92
N ASP A 106 -12.63 2.46 -9.99
CA ASP A 106 -12.85 2.02 -11.38
C ASP A 106 -12.06 0.75 -11.70
N ILE A 107 -10.90 0.57 -11.06
CA ILE A 107 -10.04 -0.60 -11.21
C ILE A 107 -10.14 -1.46 -9.93
N PRO A 108 -10.61 -2.72 -10.02
CA PRO A 108 -10.62 -3.64 -8.89
C PRO A 108 -9.26 -3.73 -8.20
N PHE A 109 -9.25 -3.55 -6.88
CA PHE A 109 -8.04 -3.56 -6.08
C PHE A 109 -8.12 -4.58 -4.94
N THR A 110 -6.98 -5.23 -4.65
CA THR A 110 -6.79 -6.08 -3.48
C THR A 110 -5.48 -5.73 -2.76
N ALA A 111 -5.56 -5.32 -1.50
CA ALA A 111 -4.39 -5.27 -0.62
C ALA A 111 -4.24 -6.60 0.15
N VAL A 112 -3.04 -7.15 0.18
CA VAL A 112 -2.72 -8.40 0.91
C VAL A 112 -1.99 -8.07 2.20
N ALA A 113 -2.49 -8.58 3.31
CA ALA A 113 -1.82 -8.58 4.61
C ALA A 113 -1.75 -10.00 5.18
N THR A 114 -1.00 -10.17 6.27
CA THR A 114 -0.88 -11.44 6.98
C THR A 114 -1.57 -11.36 8.33
N ASP A 115 -2.49 -12.27 8.62
CA ASP A 115 -2.95 -12.53 9.99
C ASP A 115 -1.95 -13.47 10.68
N MET A 116 -1.05 -12.87 11.45
CA MET A 116 0.04 -13.58 12.12
C MET A 116 -0.47 -14.56 13.18
N ARG A 117 -1.65 -14.30 13.78
CA ARG A 117 -2.19 -15.17 14.83
C ARG A 117 -2.79 -16.46 14.26
N HIS A 118 -3.39 -16.39 13.08
CA HIS A 118 -4.05 -17.53 12.45
C HIS A 118 -3.28 -18.08 11.24
N HIS A 119 -2.07 -17.56 10.97
CA HIS A 119 -1.16 -18.00 9.90
C HIS A 119 -1.80 -18.03 8.51
N LYS A 120 -2.54 -16.98 8.15
CA LYS A 120 -3.22 -16.89 6.86
C LYS A 120 -3.20 -15.49 6.28
N GLU A 121 -3.39 -15.43 4.98
CA GLU A 121 -3.56 -14.16 4.26
C GLU A 121 -4.90 -13.51 4.61
N VAL A 122 -4.91 -12.18 4.57
CA VAL A 122 -6.09 -11.34 4.62
C VAL A 122 -6.11 -10.49 3.37
N HIS A 123 -7.18 -10.61 2.58
CA HIS A 123 -7.36 -9.88 1.34
C HIS A 123 -8.39 -8.77 1.57
N PHE A 124 -7.95 -7.53 1.46
CA PHE A 124 -8.81 -6.35 1.54
C PHE A 124 -9.28 -5.98 0.14
N LYS A 125 -10.56 -6.22 -0.14
CA LYS A 125 -11.23 -5.88 -1.40
C LYS A 125 -12.31 -4.81 -1.26
N LYS A 126 -12.53 -4.33 -0.03
CA LYS A 126 -13.57 -3.35 0.34
C LYS A 126 -13.23 -2.69 1.67
N GLY A 127 -13.87 -1.56 1.95
CA GLY A 127 -13.67 -0.71 3.11
C GLY A 127 -12.58 0.34 2.90
N ASP A 128 -12.23 0.99 4.00
CA ASP A 128 -11.23 2.07 4.06
C ASP A 128 -9.86 1.63 3.51
N LEU A 129 -9.40 2.34 2.47
CA LEU A 129 -8.13 2.07 1.80
C LEU A 129 -6.97 2.14 2.79
N TYR A 130 -6.88 3.19 3.59
CA TYR A 130 -5.71 3.45 4.44
C TYR A 130 -5.59 2.44 5.57
N LYS A 131 -6.71 1.93 6.07
CA LYS A 131 -6.74 0.81 7.00
C LYS A 131 -6.20 -0.46 6.36
N ALA A 132 -6.59 -0.77 5.14
CA ALA A 132 -6.07 -1.91 4.39
C ALA A 132 -4.56 -1.77 4.12
N LEU A 133 -4.11 -0.59 3.68
CA LEU A 133 -2.69 -0.30 3.44
C LEU A 133 -1.87 -0.33 4.75
N ARG A 134 -2.42 0.22 5.85
CA ARG A 134 -1.79 0.21 7.16
C ARG A 134 -1.57 -1.21 7.67
N ALA A 135 -2.52 -2.12 7.44
CA ALA A 135 -2.35 -3.54 7.73
C ALA A 135 -1.28 -4.16 6.82
N SER A 136 -1.37 -3.92 5.51
CA SER A 136 -0.47 -4.52 4.50
C SER A 136 1.00 -4.09 4.62
N VAL A 137 1.30 -2.92 5.22
CA VAL A 137 2.67 -2.38 5.42
C VAL A 137 3.16 -2.56 6.86
N SER A 138 2.45 -3.32 7.71
CA SER A 138 2.83 -3.55 9.12
C SER A 138 4.03 -4.49 9.27
N ILE A 139 5.21 -4.07 8.81
CA ILE A 139 6.44 -4.87 8.81
C ILE A 139 6.81 -5.22 10.26
N PRO A 140 6.85 -6.51 10.63
CA PRO A 140 7.19 -6.93 11.99
C PRO A 140 8.53 -6.36 12.44
N GLY A 141 8.56 -5.82 13.66
CA GLY A 141 9.77 -5.22 14.24
C GLY A 141 10.08 -3.79 13.74
N PHE A 142 9.41 -3.29 12.70
CA PHE A 142 9.52 -1.90 12.25
C PHE A 142 8.24 -1.12 12.57
N PHE A 143 7.11 -1.52 11.98
CA PHE A 143 5.80 -0.94 12.28
C PHE A 143 5.06 -1.73 13.35
N VAL A 144 4.31 -1.03 14.20
CA VAL A 144 3.40 -1.69 15.15
C VAL A 144 2.32 -2.47 14.36
N PRO A 145 2.01 -3.73 14.70
CA PRO A 145 0.95 -4.49 14.06
C PRO A 145 -0.43 -3.82 14.22
N VAL A 146 -1.33 -4.03 13.26
CA VAL A 146 -2.74 -3.63 13.41
C VAL A 146 -3.49 -4.77 14.09
N VAL A 147 -4.13 -4.47 15.23
CA VAL A 147 -4.93 -5.47 15.97
C VAL A 147 -6.40 -5.14 15.78
N GLU A 148 -7.14 -6.04 15.15
CA GLU A 148 -8.56 -5.87 14.86
C GLU A 148 -9.29 -7.21 14.78
N ASP A 149 -10.49 -7.30 15.35
CA ASP A 149 -11.33 -8.51 15.33
C ASP A 149 -10.59 -9.78 15.79
N GLY A 150 -9.70 -9.62 16.77
CA GLY A 150 -8.82 -10.69 17.26
C GLY A 150 -7.68 -11.08 16.31
N LYS A 151 -7.54 -10.47 15.14
CA LYS A 151 -6.41 -10.69 14.24
C LYS A 151 -5.23 -9.82 14.65
N VAL A 152 -4.03 -10.31 14.36
CA VAL A 152 -2.80 -9.50 14.44
C VAL A 152 -2.28 -9.37 13.02
N LEU A 153 -2.59 -8.24 12.41
CA LEU A 153 -2.30 -7.98 11.00
C LEU A 153 -0.90 -7.38 10.87
N VAL A 154 -0.09 -8.07 10.07
CA VAL A 154 1.27 -7.68 9.71
C VAL A 154 1.42 -7.63 8.19
N ASP A 155 2.58 -7.18 7.73
CA ASP A 155 2.91 -7.08 6.32
C ASP A 155 2.62 -8.39 5.57
N GLY A 156 2.00 -8.28 4.38
CA GLY A 156 1.63 -9.44 3.59
C GLY A 156 2.83 -10.28 3.17
N GLY A 157 4.01 -9.66 3.04
CA GLY A 157 5.25 -10.32 2.64
C GLY A 157 5.81 -11.29 3.67
N VAL A 158 5.20 -11.37 4.86
CA VAL A 158 5.46 -12.44 5.82
C VAL A 158 5.02 -13.81 5.29
N LEU A 159 3.92 -13.87 4.53
CA LEU A 159 3.42 -15.11 3.93
C LEU A 159 3.47 -15.11 2.40
N ASN A 160 3.23 -13.97 1.75
CA ASN A 160 3.09 -13.85 0.31
C ASN A 160 3.68 -12.52 -0.20
N PRO A 161 5.01 -12.49 -0.47
CA PRO A 161 5.73 -11.28 -0.81
C PRO A 161 5.46 -10.72 -2.21
#